data_AF-A0A4S2H4U1-F1
#
_entry.id   AF-A0A4S2H4U1-F1
#
_cell.length_a   1.000
_cell.length_b   1.000
_cell.length_c   1.000
_cell.angle_alpha   90.00
_cell.angle_beta   90.00
_cell.angle_gamma   90.00
#
_symmetry.space_group_name_H-M   'P 1'
#
loop_
_entity.id
_entity.type
_entity.pdbx_description
1 polymer ?
#
loop_
_entity_poly.entity_id
_entity_poly.type
_entity_poly.pdbx_seq_one_letter_code
_entity_poly.pdbx_strand_id
1 'polypeptide(L)'
;MSDKPLQVRHRTRKAKPGSVSAPIASSAGHDPHRPVGYGNPPRATQFQKGKSGNPKGRPRLKKNLGTLIDEVLFKEVVITEGGRRRKVSAAKALFMRQLSEGLSGDGKAFERLFRAHQMLSGSAAEGVDGASTEPTDAEKAMVAELKRWLEAGQAGKGEAGDD
;
A
#
# COMPACT_ATOMS: atom_id res chain seq x y z
N MET A 1 -27.86 55.84 -14.31
CA MET A 1 -27.58 55.23 -12.99
C MET A 1 -28.85 55.24 -12.17
N SER A 2 -29.47 54.07 -11.95
CA SER A 2 -30.43 53.82 -10.85
C SER A 2 -30.78 52.33 -10.90
N ASP A 3 -29.98 51.54 -10.19
CA ASP A 3 -30.25 50.13 -9.92
C ASP A 3 -31.56 49.99 -9.13
N LYS A 4 -32.49 49.19 -9.66
CA LYS A 4 -33.69 48.81 -8.93
C LYS A 4 -33.32 47.75 -7.88
N PRO A 5 -33.66 47.90 -6.59
CA PRO A 5 -33.30 46.91 -5.58
C PRO A 5 -34.09 45.61 -5.77
N LEU A 6 -33.39 44.48 -5.58
CA LEU A 6 -33.97 43.14 -5.58
C LEU A 6 -34.99 43.00 -4.45
N GLN A 7 -36.25 42.70 -4.80
CA GLN A 7 -37.33 42.49 -3.85
C GLN A 7 -37.17 41.13 -3.16
N VAL A 8 -36.69 41.14 -1.92
CA VAL A 8 -36.72 39.97 -1.03
C VAL A 8 -38.17 39.73 -0.60
N ARG A 9 -38.83 38.74 -1.22
CA ARG A 9 -40.18 38.35 -0.83
C ARG A 9 -40.12 37.57 0.49
N HIS A 10 -40.29 38.28 1.60
CA HIS A 10 -40.52 37.64 2.90
C HIS A 10 -41.83 36.85 2.84
N ARG A 11 -41.75 35.52 2.95
CA ARG A 11 -42.93 34.64 3.03
C ARG A 11 -43.55 34.79 4.41
N THR A 12 -44.50 35.71 4.57
CA THR A 12 -45.33 35.79 5.76
C THR A 12 -46.34 34.64 5.72
N ARG A 13 -46.27 33.71 6.68
CA ARG A 13 -47.38 32.77 6.91
C ARG A 13 -48.43 33.50 7.73
N LYS A 14 -49.60 33.80 7.15
CA LYS A 14 -50.78 34.20 7.92
C LYS A 14 -51.12 33.08 8.91
N ALA A 15 -51.12 33.38 10.21
CA ALA A 15 -51.60 32.47 11.24
C ALA A 15 -53.14 32.37 11.17
N LYS A 16 -53.67 31.15 11.19
CA LYS A 16 -55.10 30.87 11.33
C LYS A 16 -55.47 31.01 12.82
N PRO A 17 -56.49 31.81 13.19
CA PRO A 17 -56.91 31.91 14.58
C PRO A 17 -57.78 30.70 14.93
N GLY A 18 -57.49 30.05 16.06
CA GLY A 18 -58.32 28.97 16.61
C GLY A 18 -57.77 27.57 16.37
N SER A 19 -56.65 27.25 17.01
CA SER A 19 -56.42 25.91 17.54
C SER A 19 -55.85 26.08 18.93
N VAL A 20 -56.67 25.76 19.92
CA VAL A 20 -56.28 25.57 21.32
C VAL A 20 -54.89 24.92 21.39
N SER A 21 -54.01 25.56 22.16
CA SER A 21 -52.63 25.16 22.40
C SER A 21 -52.54 23.66 22.69
N ALA A 22 -52.12 22.89 21.69
CA ALA A 22 -51.57 21.57 21.95
C ALA A 22 -50.30 21.81 22.80
N PRO A 23 -50.12 21.12 23.94
CA PRO A 23 -48.86 21.19 24.65
C PRO A 23 -47.78 20.77 23.66
N ILE A 24 -46.73 21.60 23.56
CA ILE A 24 -45.50 21.28 22.84
C ILE A 24 -45.18 19.84 23.20
N ALA A 25 -45.31 18.93 22.22
CA ALA A 25 -45.23 17.50 22.44
C ALA A 25 -43.98 17.24 23.28
N SER A 26 -44.22 16.86 24.54
CA SER A 26 -43.19 16.52 25.49
C SER A 26 -42.28 15.52 24.79
N SER A 27 -41.01 15.91 24.66
CA SER A 27 -39.87 15.07 24.31
C SER A 27 -40.15 13.60 24.60
N ALA A 28 -40.60 12.87 23.57
CA ALA A 28 -40.76 11.42 23.62
C ALA A 28 -39.35 10.84 23.76
N GLY A 29 -38.86 10.74 25.00
CA GLY A 29 -37.45 10.44 25.29
C GLY A 29 -36.89 11.00 26.60
N HIS A 30 -37.55 11.98 27.23
CA HIS A 30 -37.15 12.50 28.53
C HIS A 30 -37.78 11.67 29.65
N ASP A 31 -36.98 10.79 30.24
CA ASP A 31 -37.32 10.14 31.51
C ASP A 31 -37.03 11.15 32.64
N PRO A 32 -38.04 11.65 33.38
CA PRO A 32 -37.82 12.63 34.44
C PRO A 32 -36.92 12.09 35.57
N HIS A 33 -36.74 10.76 35.67
CA HIS A 33 -35.87 10.14 36.66
C HIS A 33 -34.42 9.98 36.19
N ARG A 34 -34.07 10.35 34.94
CA ARG A 34 -32.70 10.24 34.42
C ARG A 34 -32.24 11.52 33.72
N PRO A 35 -31.49 12.40 34.43
CA PRO A 35 -31.08 13.69 33.88
C PRO A 35 -30.14 13.51 32.68
N VAL A 36 -30.40 14.25 31.61
CA VAL A 36 -29.54 14.31 30.41
C VAL A 36 -28.31 15.18 30.70
N GLY A 37 -27.12 14.77 30.25
CA GLY A 37 -25.87 15.47 30.57
C GLY A 37 -24.65 14.87 29.88
N TYR A 38 -23.45 15.34 30.22
CA TYR A 38 -22.20 14.82 29.67
C TYR A 38 -22.07 13.31 29.93
N GLY A 39 -21.75 12.53 28.89
CA GLY A 39 -21.71 11.06 28.97
C GLY A 39 -23.08 10.38 29.10
N ASN A 40 -24.17 11.15 29.10
CA ASN A 40 -25.53 10.63 29.27
C ASN A 40 -26.51 11.14 28.19
N PRO A 41 -26.46 10.60 26.96
CA PRO A 41 -27.32 11.04 25.87
C PRO A 41 -28.80 10.68 26.10
N PRO A 42 -29.77 11.41 25.51
CA PRO A 42 -31.20 11.12 25.62
C PRO A 42 -31.58 9.71 25.14
N ARG A 43 -32.52 9.04 25.82
CA ARG A 43 -32.90 7.64 25.48
C ARG A 43 -33.50 7.50 24.07
N ALA A 44 -34.22 8.51 23.60
CA ALA A 44 -34.86 8.49 22.29
C ALA A 44 -33.87 8.44 21.12
N THR A 45 -32.63 8.87 21.32
CA THR A 45 -31.59 8.89 20.29
C THR A 45 -30.51 7.83 20.52
N GLN A 46 -30.57 7.09 21.63
CA GLN A 46 -29.66 5.97 21.88
C GLN A 46 -29.95 4.81 20.93
N PHE A 47 -28.90 4.18 20.41
CA PHE A 47 -29.04 2.94 19.66
C PHE A 47 -29.46 1.80 20.60
N GLN A 48 -30.34 0.91 20.11
CA GLN A 48 -30.72 -0.30 20.85
C GLN A 48 -29.50 -1.22 21.01
N LYS A 49 -29.39 -1.90 22.15
CA LYS A 49 -28.34 -2.90 22.40
C LYS A 49 -28.32 -3.93 21.25
N GLY A 50 -27.16 -4.13 20.64
CA GLY A 50 -26.97 -5.05 19.51
C GLY A 50 -27.33 -4.48 18.12
N LYS A 51 -27.81 -3.23 18.04
CA LYS A 51 -28.06 -2.54 16.76
C LYS A 51 -27.11 -1.36 16.63
N SER A 52 -26.24 -1.39 15.62
CA SER A 52 -25.43 -0.23 15.23
C SER A 52 -26.27 0.74 14.41
N GLY A 53 -26.10 2.06 14.62
CA GLY A 53 -26.67 3.08 13.74
C GLY A 53 -26.10 3.08 12.32
N ASN A 54 -24.94 2.46 12.14
CA ASN A 54 -24.35 2.18 10.84
C ASN A 54 -24.22 0.65 10.65
N PRO A 55 -25.27 -0.04 10.17
CA PRO A 55 -25.28 -1.49 10.03
C PRO A 55 -24.28 -2.00 8.99
N LYS A 56 -23.90 -1.18 8.01
CA LYS A 56 -22.84 -1.51 7.05
C LYS A 56 -21.43 -1.34 7.63
N GLY A 57 -21.32 -0.71 8.81
CA GLY A 57 -20.06 -0.39 9.45
C GLY A 57 -19.20 0.56 8.61
N ARG A 58 -17.93 0.67 8.99
CA ARG A 58 -16.93 1.32 8.14
C ARG A 58 -16.75 0.47 6.88
N PRO A 59 -16.83 1.04 5.66
CA PRO A 59 -16.59 0.29 4.45
C PRO A 59 -15.21 -0.37 4.48
N ARG A 60 -15.09 -1.58 3.93
CA ARG A 60 -13.80 -2.27 3.80
C ARG A 60 -12.87 -1.40 2.95
N LEU A 61 -11.61 -1.28 3.39
CA LEU A 61 -10.62 -0.50 2.66
C LEU A 61 -10.47 -1.08 1.24
N LYS A 62 -10.62 -0.23 0.22
CA LYS A 62 -10.35 -0.65 -1.17
C LYS A 62 -8.86 -0.98 -1.27
N LYS A 63 -8.50 -2.13 -1.86
CA LYS A 63 -7.11 -2.44 -2.17
C LYS A 63 -6.58 -1.34 -3.08
N ASN A 64 -5.49 -0.70 -2.68
CA ASN A 64 -4.77 0.26 -3.52
C ASN A 64 -3.72 -0.49 -4.37
N LEU A 65 -3.15 0.19 -5.36
CA LEU A 65 -2.17 -0.43 -6.25
C LEU A 65 -0.95 -1.00 -5.48
N GLY A 66 -0.49 -0.29 -4.45
CA GLY A 66 0.60 -0.75 -3.59
C GLY A 66 0.29 -2.10 -2.92
N THR A 67 -0.89 -2.23 -2.31
CA THR A 67 -1.31 -3.49 -1.68
C THR A 67 -1.42 -4.64 -2.66
N LEU A 68 -1.79 -4.39 -3.91
CA LEU A 68 -1.83 -5.42 -4.96
C LEU A 68 -0.42 -5.84 -5.38
N ILE A 69 0.51 -4.89 -5.51
CA ILE A 69 1.91 -5.18 -5.82
C ILE A 69 2.54 -6.01 -4.70
N ASP A 70 2.32 -5.64 -3.44
CA ASP A 70 2.81 -6.37 -2.28
C ASP A 70 2.25 -7.81 -2.26
N GLU A 71 0.93 -7.97 -2.47
CA GLU A 71 0.29 -9.29 -2.54
C GLU A 71 0.93 -10.18 -3.62
N VAL A 72 1.29 -9.61 -4.78
CA VAL A 72 1.95 -10.35 -5.86
C VAL A 72 3.39 -10.69 -5.48
N LEU A 73 4.16 -9.74 -4.96
CA LEU A 73 5.57 -9.92 -4.63
C LEU A 73 5.79 -10.93 -3.50
N PHE A 74 4.91 -10.96 -2.50
CA PHE A 74 5.00 -11.88 -1.36
C PHE A 74 4.33 -13.24 -1.61
N LYS A 75 3.60 -13.40 -2.70
CA LYS A 75 3.01 -14.70 -3.06
C LYS A 75 4.10 -15.73 -3.36
N GLU A 76 3.90 -16.95 -2.88
CA GLU A 76 4.78 -18.08 -3.22
C GLU A 76 4.58 -18.54 -4.66
N VAL A 77 5.69 -18.74 -5.36
CA VAL A 77 5.80 -19.34 -6.68
C VAL A 77 6.72 -20.55 -6.62
N VAL A 78 6.47 -21.53 -7.49
CA VAL A 78 7.31 -22.73 -7.57
C VAL A 78 8.35 -22.52 -8.66
N ILE A 79 9.63 -22.57 -8.30
CA ILE A 79 10.76 -22.54 -9.22
C ILE A 79 11.50 -23.88 -9.19
N THR A 80 12.23 -24.18 -10.27
CA THR A 80 13.08 -25.37 -10.36
C THR A 80 14.53 -24.91 -10.37
N GLU A 81 15.32 -25.39 -9.42
CA GLU A 81 16.72 -25.02 -9.25
C GLU A 81 17.54 -26.30 -9.03
N GLY A 82 18.56 -26.54 -9.86
CA GLY A 82 19.36 -27.76 -9.80
C GLY A 82 18.53 -29.05 -9.89
N GLY A 83 17.46 -29.05 -10.69
CA GLY A 83 16.54 -30.18 -10.87
C GLY A 83 15.55 -30.41 -9.72
N ARG A 84 15.56 -29.58 -8.67
CA ARG A 84 14.61 -29.68 -7.55
C ARG A 84 13.60 -28.53 -7.57
N ARG A 85 12.33 -28.86 -7.34
CA ARG A 85 11.26 -27.85 -7.22
C ARG A 85 11.24 -27.26 -5.81
N ARG A 86 11.27 -25.94 -5.68
CA ARG A 86 11.16 -25.23 -4.41
C ARG A 86 10.13 -24.11 -4.49
N LYS A 87 9.45 -23.85 -3.38
CA LYS A 87 8.57 -22.68 -3.22
C LYS A 87 9.39 -21.50 -2.72
N VAL A 88 9.30 -20.38 -3.41
CA VAL A 88 9.95 -19.11 -3.04
C VAL A 88 8.99 -17.97 -3.27
N SER A 89 9.19 -16.80 -2.66
CA SER A 89 8.38 -15.62 -2.99
C SER A 89 8.61 -15.18 -4.45
N ALA A 90 7.60 -14.57 -5.07
CA ALA A 90 7.71 -14.03 -6.42
C ALA A 90 8.84 -12.99 -6.53
N ALA A 91 9.00 -12.14 -5.52
CA ALA A 91 10.11 -11.19 -5.45
C ALA A 91 11.48 -11.90 -5.50
N LYS A 92 11.66 -12.97 -4.73
CA LYS A 92 12.91 -13.75 -4.73
C LYS A 92 13.14 -14.41 -6.09
N ALA A 93 12.11 -15.00 -6.69
CA ALA A 93 12.21 -15.60 -8.02
C ALA A 93 12.62 -14.58 -9.09
N LEU A 94 12.07 -13.36 -9.03
CA LEU A 94 12.44 -12.26 -9.93
C LEU A 94 13.93 -11.89 -9.80
N PHE A 95 14.44 -11.72 -8.59
CA PHE A 95 15.85 -11.42 -8.39
C PHE A 95 16.78 -12.56 -8.81
N MET A 96 16.39 -13.81 -8.57
CA MET A 96 17.16 -14.97 -9.05
C MET A 96 17.21 -15.02 -10.58
N ARG A 97 16.11 -14.68 -11.26
CA ARG A 97 16.09 -14.57 -12.71
C ARG A 97 16.99 -13.43 -13.20
N GLN A 98 16.90 -12.27 -12.58
CA GLN A 98 17.72 -11.11 -12.92
C GLN A 98 19.22 -11.39 -12.74
N LEU A 99 19.57 -12.10 -11.66
CA LEU A 99 20.92 -12.58 -11.40
C LEU A 99 21.37 -13.55 -12.50
N SER A 100 20.56 -14.54 -12.86
CA SER A 100 20.90 -15.49 -13.94
C SER A 100 21.12 -14.79 -15.28
N GLU A 101 20.33 -13.78 -15.62
CA GLU A 101 20.49 -12.99 -16.84
C GLU A 101 21.76 -12.14 -16.80
N GLY A 102 22.05 -11.50 -15.66
CA GLY A 102 23.30 -10.77 -15.45
C GLY A 102 24.53 -11.67 -15.56
N LEU A 103 24.48 -12.85 -14.95
CA LEU A 103 25.53 -13.88 -15.05
C LEU A 103 25.71 -14.41 -16.48
N SER A 104 24.65 -14.39 -17.29
CA SER A 104 24.70 -14.79 -18.71
C SER A 104 25.24 -13.70 -19.63
N GLY A 105 25.56 -12.51 -19.10
CA GLY A 105 26.18 -11.40 -19.85
C GLY A 105 25.26 -10.21 -20.15
N ASP A 106 24.02 -10.20 -19.67
CA ASP A 106 23.19 -8.98 -19.75
C ASP A 106 23.64 -7.98 -18.67
N GLY A 107 24.52 -7.04 -19.05
CA GLY A 107 25.00 -5.99 -18.15
C GLY A 107 23.87 -5.13 -17.55
N LYS A 108 22.77 -4.91 -18.28
CA LYS A 108 21.63 -4.13 -17.77
C LYS A 108 20.83 -4.89 -16.72
N ALA A 109 20.80 -6.22 -16.81
CA ALA A 109 20.22 -7.07 -15.77
C ALA A 109 20.98 -6.91 -14.45
N PHE A 110 22.31 -6.97 -14.51
CA PHE A 110 23.17 -6.76 -13.35
C PHE A 110 23.04 -5.35 -12.77
N GLU A 111 23.08 -4.32 -13.63
CA GLU A 111 22.93 -2.91 -13.22
C GLU A 111 21.63 -2.66 -12.44
N ARG A 112 20.49 -3.19 -12.92
CA ARG A 112 19.19 -3.08 -12.25
C ARG A 112 19.19 -3.73 -10.86
N LEU A 113 19.76 -4.93 -10.75
CA LEU A 113 19.88 -5.64 -9.49
C LEU A 113 20.77 -4.88 -8.49
N PHE A 114 21.91 -4.36 -8.97
CA PHE A 114 22.86 -3.62 -8.15
C PHE A 114 22.30 -2.26 -7.70
N ARG A 115 21.62 -1.53 -8.59
CA ARG A 115 20.91 -0.29 -8.24
C ARG A 115 19.87 -0.53 -7.15
N ALA A 116 19.10 -1.62 -7.24
CA ALA A 116 18.13 -1.98 -6.20
C ALA A 116 18.80 -2.27 -4.84
N HIS A 117 19.97 -2.91 -4.85
CA HIS A 117 20.77 -3.14 -3.64
C HIS A 117 21.27 -1.83 -3.01
N GLN A 118 21.81 -0.90 -3.82
CA GLN A 118 22.28 0.41 -3.34
C GLN A 118 21.16 1.24 -2.72
N MET A 119 19.97 1.27 -3.35
CA MET A 119 18.80 1.97 -2.83
C MET A 119 18.34 1.43 -1.47
N LEU A 120 18.41 0.11 -1.26
CA LEU A 120 17.99 -0.52 -0.01
C LEU A 120 19.06 -0.43 1.09
N SER A 121 20.34 -0.44 0.72
CA SER A 121 21.48 -0.38 1.65
C SER A 121 21.72 1.02 2.24
N GLY A 122 20.95 2.03 1.84
CA GLY A 122 21.09 3.39 2.35
C GLY A 122 22.39 4.08 1.92
N SER A 123 23.13 3.53 0.95
CA SER A 123 24.23 4.23 0.29
C SER A 123 23.63 5.14 -0.78
N ALA A 124 23.05 6.25 -0.33
CA ALA A 124 22.75 7.38 -1.18
C ALA A 124 24.07 7.98 -1.67
N ALA A 125 24.64 7.40 -2.73
CA ALA A 125 25.44 8.18 -3.65
C ALA A 125 24.44 9.03 -4.44
N GLU A 126 24.36 10.30 -4.03
CA GLU A 126 23.70 11.41 -4.73
C GLU A 126 23.80 11.27 -6.27
N GLY A 127 22.66 11.47 -6.94
CA GLY A 127 22.51 11.82 -8.35
C GLY A 127 23.44 11.16 -9.37
N VAL A 128 22.92 10.19 -10.13
CA VAL A 128 23.45 9.94 -11.48
C VAL A 128 22.30 10.01 -12.47
N ASP A 129 22.07 11.24 -12.94
CA ASP A 129 21.45 11.52 -14.22
C ASP A 129 22.24 10.80 -15.32
N GLY A 130 21.52 10.21 -16.26
CA GLY A 130 22.10 9.34 -17.27
C GLY A 130 23.13 10.04 -18.16
N ALA A 131 24.39 9.62 -18.06
CA ALA A 131 25.35 9.53 -19.16
C ALA A 131 26.64 8.88 -18.62
N SER A 132 27.00 7.71 -19.16
CA SER A 132 28.32 7.07 -19.03
C SER A 132 28.84 6.87 -17.59
N THR A 133 28.34 5.86 -16.89
CA THR A 133 28.96 5.42 -15.63
C THR A 133 29.96 4.33 -15.94
N GLU A 134 31.23 4.72 -16.05
CA GLU A 134 32.34 3.77 -15.91
C GLU A 134 32.15 2.98 -14.61
N PRO A 135 32.29 1.65 -14.63
CA PRO A 135 32.14 0.85 -13.42
C PRO A 135 33.08 1.40 -12.34
N THR A 136 32.50 1.75 -11.20
CA THR A 136 33.22 2.17 -10.00
C THR A 136 34.23 1.10 -9.60
N ASP A 137 35.29 1.48 -8.89
CA ASP A 137 36.35 0.53 -8.55
C ASP A 137 35.84 -0.64 -7.68
N ALA A 138 34.79 -0.41 -6.89
CA ALA A 138 34.07 -1.45 -6.14
C ALA A 138 33.35 -2.45 -7.08
N GLU A 139 32.71 -1.95 -8.15
CA GLU A 139 32.06 -2.80 -9.16
C GLU A 139 33.10 -3.60 -9.95
N LYS A 140 34.25 -3.00 -10.29
CA LYS A 140 35.37 -3.71 -10.93
C LYS A 140 35.96 -4.77 -10.03
N ALA A 141 36.09 -4.51 -8.73
CA ALA A 141 36.60 -5.47 -7.75
C ALA A 141 35.65 -6.65 -7.55
N MET A 142 34.34 -6.41 -7.41
CA MET A 142 33.35 -7.50 -7.32
C MET A 142 33.30 -8.33 -8.60
N VAL A 143 33.35 -7.70 -9.78
CA VAL A 143 33.41 -8.43 -11.06
C VAL A 143 34.71 -9.22 -11.19
N ALA A 144 35.83 -8.70 -10.70
CA ALA A 144 37.11 -9.42 -10.67
C ALA A 144 37.09 -10.61 -9.69
N GLU A 145 36.48 -10.45 -8.52
CA GLU A 145 36.29 -11.54 -7.55
C GLU A 145 35.37 -12.63 -8.11
N LEU A 146 34.27 -12.23 -8.77
CA LEU A 146 33.36 -13.15 -9.44
C LEU A 146 34.04 -13.90 -10.60
N LYS A 147 34.91 -13.23 -11.37
CA LYS A 147 35.72 -13.87 -12.42
C LYS A 147 36.72 -14.87 -11.85
N ARG A 148 37.39 -14.53 -10.74
CA ARG A 148 38.30 -15.47 -10.03
C ARG A 148 37.56 -16.72 -9.55
N TRP A 149 36.34 -16.56 -9.04
CA TRP A 149 35.51 -17.70 -8.63
C TRP A 149 35.08 -18.56 -9.82
N LEU A 150 34.78 -17.95 -10.97
CA LEU A 150 34.44 -18.67 -12.21
C LEU A 150 35.61 -19.51 -12.74
N GLU A 151 36.82 -18.94 -12.75
CA GLU A 151 38.05 -19.63 -13.19
C GLU A 151 38.43 -20.75 -12.22
N ALA A 152 38.29 -20.53 -10.91
CA ALA A 152 38.49 -21.56 -9.90
C ALA A 152 37.46 -22.71 -10.03
N GLY A 153 36.23 -22.43 -10.44
CA GLY A 153 35.20 -23.43 -10.70
C GLY A 153 35.41 -24.26 -11.97
N GLN A 154 36.14 -23.73 -12.96
CA GLN A 154 36.49 -24.46 -14.19
C GLN A 154 37.70 -25.40 -14.00
N ALA A 155 38.59 -25.12 -13.05
CA ALA A 155 39.74 -25.98 -12.73
C ALA A 155 39.34 -27.33 -12.08
N GLY A 156 38.09 -27.50 -11.63
CA GLY A 156 37.59 -28.73 -11.01
C GLY A 156 36.83 -29.68 -11.93
N LYS A 157 36.69 -29.38 -13.24
CA LYS A 157 35.96 -30.22 -14.20
C LYS A 157 36.90 -30.84 -15.24
N GLY A 158 37.90 -31.56 -14.74
CA GLY A 158 38.91 -32.21 -15.55
C GLY A 158 39.53 -33.43 -14.87
N GLU A 159 38.73 -34.31 -14.26
CA GLU A 159 39.15 -35.69 -13.96
C GLU A 159 37.91 -36.54 -13.61
N ALA A 160 37.42 -37.29 -14.59
CA ALA A 160 36.60 -38.50 -14.42
C ALA A 160 36.64 -39.26 -15.75
N GLY A 161 37.76 -39.93 -15.99
CA GLY A 161 37.86 -41.01 -16.97
C GLY A 161 37.67 -42.36 -16.29
N ASP A 162 37.12 -43.29 -17.08
CA ASP A 162 37.30 -44.75 -17.06
C ASP A 162 36.65 -45.58 -15.93
N ASP A 163 35.50 -46.19 -16.25
CA ASP A 163 35.21 -47.65 -16.11
C ASP A 163 33.94 -48.01 -16.91
#